data_AF-A0A7S3J5J7-F1
#
_entry.id   AF-A0A7S3J5J7-F1
#
_cell.length_a   1.000
_cell.length_b   1.000
_cell.length_c   1.000
_cell.angle_alpha   90.00
_cell.angle_beta   90.00
_cell.angle_gamma   90.00
#
_symmetry.space_group_name_H-M   'P 1'
#
loop_
_entity.id
_entity.type
_entity.pdbx_description
1 polymer ?
#
loop_
_entity_poly.entity_id
_entity_poly.type
_entity_poly.pdbx_seq_one_letter_code
_entity_poly.pdbx_strand_id
1 'polypeptide(L)'
;LESVKFGHELTCLGNLYPVTEEVAADDIVNNEIDSYMFQTVGSEVIPLIAECMEKPLIRKPINGTSENQNLFYNIAEENKDEVEDLYALLKEAKEEYNIEAVSSGAILSDYQRLRVENVCERLQLISLAYLWQRNQSELLDSMIENQIDARFVKIACIGLKPTFLMKSIQDMRSE
;
A
#
# COMPACT_ATOMS: atom_id res chain seq x y z
N LEU A 1 -3.57 -11.57 -8.84
CA LEU A 1 -2.59 -11.34 -7.76
C LEU A 1 -1.43 -12.33 -7.90
N GLU A 2 -0.18 -11.89 -7.80
CA GLU A 2 0.99 -12.79 -7.91
C GLU A 2 0.99 -13.86 -6.81
N SER A 3 0.68 -13.49 -5.57
CA SER A 3 0.56 -14.44 -4.45
C SER A 3 -0.36 -15.63 -4.77
N VAL A 4 -1.51 -15.38 -5.38
CA VAL A 4 -2.44 -16.43 -5.82
C VAL A 4 -1.85 -17.31 -6.91
N LYS A 5 -1.09 -16.74 -7.86
CA LYS A 5 -0.39 -17.52 -8.91
C LYS A 5 0.66 -18.47 -8.32
N PHE A 6 1.31 -18.07 -7.22
CA PHE A 6 2.27 -18.90 -6.48
C PHE A 6 1.63 -19.85 -5.46
N GLY A 7 0.29 -19.96 -5.46
CA GLY A 7 -0.44 -20.95 -4.66
C GLY A 7 -0.87 -20.48 -3.27
N HIS A 8 -0.76 -19.18 -2.96
CA HIS A 8 -1.26 -18.63 -1.70
C HIS A 8 -2.76 -18.34 -1.78
N GLU A 9 -3.47 -18.57 -0.67
CA GLU A 9 -4.85 -18.15 -0.51
C GLU A 9 -4.93 -16.73 0.06
N LEU A 10 -5.80 -15.90 -0.51
CA LEU A 10 -6.10 -14.59 0.04
C LEU A 10 -7.16 -14.70 1.13
N THR A 11 -6.79 -14.44 2.38
CA THR A 11 -7.70 -14.53 3.53
C THR A 11 -8.39 -13.20 3.85
N CYS A 12 -7.63 -12.11 3.90
CA CYS A 12 -8.14 -10.77 4.21
C CYS A 12 -7.29 -9.70 3.52
N LEU A 13 -7.82 -8.48 3.48
CA LEU A 13 -7.12 -7.27 3.04
C LEU A 13 -6.75 -6.42 4.26
N GLY A 14 -5.63 -5.73 4.17
CA GLY A 14 -5.14 -4.81 5.19
C GLY A 14 -4.91 -3.43 4.58
N ASN A 15 -5.42 -2.38 5.23
CA ASN A 15 -5.20 -1.01 4.79
C ASN A 15 -4.99 -0.04 5.95
N LEU A 16 -3.88 0.68 5.91
CA LEU A 16 -3.69 1.89 6.71
C LEU A 16 -4.22 3.09 5.93
N TYR A 17 -4.96 3.97 6.61
CA TYR A 17 -5.57 5.15 6.01
C TYR A 17 -5.21 6.43 6.79
N PRO A 18 -5.08 7.58 6.12
CA PRO A 18 -4.79 8.84 6.81
C PRO A 18 -5.97 9.23 7.70
N VAL A 19 -5.68 9.71 8.91
CA VAL A 19 -6.71 10.35 9.74
C VAL A 19 -7.08 11.66 9.08
N THR A 20 -8.32 11.77 8.60
CA THR A 20 -8.87 13.05 8.18
C THR A 20 -9.39 13.73 9.44
N GLU A 21 -8.76 14.83 9.86
CA GLU A 21 -9.44 15.71 10.83
C GLU A 21 -10.68 16.27 10.12
N GLU A 22 -11.78 16.49 10.87
CA GLU A 22 -12.96 17.21 10.38
C GLU A 22 -12.59 18.67 10.11
N VAL A 23 -11.83 18.94 9.04
CA VAL A 23 -11.61 20.27 8.52
C VAL A 23 -12.67 20.57 7.47
N ALA A 24 -13.20 21.79 7.53
CA ALA A 24 -14.26 22.28 6.66
C ALA A 24 -14.03 21.93 5.18
N ALA A 25 -15.14 21.74 4.45
CA ALA A 25 -15.21 21.20 3.09
C ALA A 25 -14.34 21.89 2.01
N ASP A 26 -13.61 22.95 2.35
CA ASP A 26 -12.75 23.71 1.45
C ASP A 26 -11.26 23.30 1.51
N ASP A 27 -10.83 22.46 2.48
CA ASP A 27 -9.42 22.08 2.70
C ASP A 27 -9.10 20.60 2.37
N ILE A 28 -9.73 20.04 1.34
CA ILE A 28 -9.48 18.67 0.84
C ILE A 28 -7.99 18.43 0.48
N VAL A 29 -7.21 19.50 0.28
CA VAL A 29 -5.79 19.43 -0.10
C VAL A 29 -4.85 19.14 1.09
N ASN A 30 -5.25 19.39 2.34
CA ASN A 30 -4.36 19.32 3.52
C ASN A 30 -4.43 17.99 4.32
N ASN A 31 -5.18 17.00 3.86
CA ASN A 31 -5.27 15.68 4.53
C ASN A 31 -4.20 14.68 4.04
N GLU A 32 -3.22 15.12 3.26
CA GLU A 32 -2.12 14.27 2.84
C GLU A 32 -1.04 14.22 3.94
N ILE A 33 -0.99 13.11 4.66
CA ILE A 33 0.13 12.79 5.55
C ILE A 33 1.37 12.58 4.68
N ASP A 34 2.48 13.24 5.02
CA ASP A 34 3.81 12.99 4.44
C ASP A 34 4.34 11.62 4.89
N SER A 35 3.71 10.54 4.39
CA SER A 35 4.10 9.15 4.64
C SER A 35 5.05 8.66 3.55
N TYR A 36 6.22 8.16 3.98
CA TYR A 36 7.16 7.48 3.07
C TYR A 36 6.74 6.03 2.79
N MET A 37 5.90 5.46 3.65
CA MET A 37 5.47 4.07 3.57
C MET A 37 4.18 3.85 2.79
N PHE A 38 3.17 4.68 3.01
CA PHE A 38 1.79 4.37 2.66
C PHE A 38 1.22 5.37 1.66
N GLN A 39 0.56 4.83 0.64
CA GLN A 39 -0.23 5.64 -0.27
C GLN A 39 -1.52 6.08 0.45
N THR A 40 -1.68 7.39 0.62
CA THR A 40 -2.86 8.02 1.24
C THR A 40 -3.94 8.34 0.21
N VAL A 41 -3.52 8.75 -0.99
CA VAL A 41 -4.41 9.11 -2.11
C VAL A 41 -5.16 7.88 -2.64
N GLY A 42 -6.48 7.98 -2.71
CA GLY A 42 -7.35 6.88 -3.16
C GLY A 42 -7.61 5.84 -2.08
N SER A 43 -7.19 6.07 -0.83
CA SER A 43 -7.45 5.12 0.27
C SER A 43 -8.96 4.95 0.54
N GLU A 44 -9.80 5.92 0.19
CA GLU A 44 -11.25 5.88 0.28
C GLU A 44 -11.90 4.80 -0.60
N VAL A 45 -11.24 4.35 -1.67
CA VAL A 45 -11.79 3.31 -2.56
C VAL A 45 -11.48 1.88 -2.09
N ILE A 46 -10.56 1.71 -1.14
CA ILE A 46 -10.13 0.38 -0.66
C ILE A 46 -11.28 -0.47 -0.09
N PRO A 47 -12.26 0.07 0.66
CA PRO A 47 -13.46 -0.69 1.06
C PRO A 47 -14.23 -1.28 -0.12
N LEU A 48 -14.35 -0.55 -1.23
CA LEU A 48 -15.04 -1.02 -2.43
C LEU A 48 -14.26 -2.15 -3.11
N ILE A 49 -12.92 -2.07 -3.11
CA ILE A 49 -12.08 -3.17 -3.61
C ILE A 49 -12.31 -4.43 -2.77
N ALA A 50 -12.38 -4.31 -1.44
CA ALA A 50 -12.65 -5.45 -0.57
C ALA A 50 -14.02 -6.09 -0.82
N GLU A 51 -15.06 -5.25 -1.02
CA GLU A 51 -16.40 -5.70 -1.40
C GLU A 51 -16.37 -6.47 -2.73
N CYS A 52 -15.73 -5.93 -3.77
CA CYS A 52 -15.59 -6.60 -5.05
C CYS A 52 -14.77 -7.89 -4.99
N MET A 53 -13.84 -8.00 -4.03
CA MET A 53 -13.05 -9.21 -3.82
C MET A 53 -13.75 -10.23 -2.92
N GLU A 54 -14.87 -9.87 -2.30
CA GLU A 54 -15.60 -10.69 -1.33
C GLU A 54 -14.68 -11.18 -0.19
N LYS A 55 -13.80 -10.29 0.29
CA LYS A 55 -12.84 -10.58 1.36
C LYS A 55 -12.98 -9.59 2.52
N PRO A 56 -12.76 -10.05 3.77
CA PRO A 56 -12.69 -9.17 4.92
C PRO A 56 -11.61 -8.10 4.75
N LEU A 57 -11.85 -6.93 5.32
CA LEU A 57 -10.92 -5.81 5.31
C LEU A 57 -10.68 -5.31 6.73
N ILE A 58 -9.43 -5.38 7.17
CA ILE A 58 -8.97 -4.69 8.37
C ILE A 58 -8.44 -3.31 7.96
N ARG A 59 -9.01 -2.26 8.56
CA ARG A 59 -8.53 -0.89 8.39
C ARG A 59 -8.12 -0.28 9.71
N LYS A 60 -6.98 0.40 9.73
CA LYS A 60 -6.55 1.21 10.88
C LYS A 60 -6.06 2.59 10.43
N PRO A 61 -6.27 3.63 11.25
CA PRO A 61 -5.70 4.94 10.97
C PRO A 61 -4.17 4.90 11.07
N ILE A 62 -3.51 5.72 10.26
CA ILE A 62 -2.09 6.08 10.42
C ILE A 62 -2.03 7.15 11.50
N ASN A 63 -1.46 6.81 12.67
CA ASN A 63 -1.25 7.75 13.77
C ASN A 63 0.22 8.15 13.90
N GLY A 64 1.12 7.26 13.49
CA GLY A 64 2.55 7.49 13.49
C GLY A 64 2.99 8.40 12.35
N THR A 65 4.22 8.89 12.46
CA THR A 65 4.88 9.67 11.42
C THR A 65 6.11 8.91 10.89
N SER A 66 6.73 9.36 9.80
CA SER A 66 8.00 8.79 9.33
C SER A 66 9.17 9.29 10.20
N GLU A 67 9.19 8.90 11.48
CA GLU A 67 10.22 9.32 12.45
C GLU A 67 11.57 8.66 12.13
N ASN A 68 11.59 7.34 11.98
CA ASN A 68 12.78 6.62 11.59
C ASN A 68 12.85 6.51 10.07
N GLN A 69 13.73 7.29 9.45
CA GLN A 69 13.94 7.28 8.00
C GLN A 69 15.18 6.48 7.57
N ASN A 70 15.79 5.71 8.48
CA ASN A 70 16.92 4.85 8.13
C ASN A 70 16.48 3.70 7.23
N LEU A 71 17.41 3.16 6.43
CA LEU A 71 17.10 2.03 5.55
C LEU A 71 16.68 0.78 6.34
N PHE A 72 17.46 0.43 7.36
CA PHE A 72 17.13 -0.64 8.29
C PHE A 72 16.30 -0.07 9.43
N TYR A 73 15.06 -0.55 9.53
CA TYR A 73 14.15 -0.11 10.55
C TYR A 73 14.58 -0.63 11.93
N ASN A 74 14.64 0.27 12.89
CA ASN A 74 14.71 -0.04 14.31
C ASN A 74 13.53 0.66 14.98
N ILE A 75 12.94 0.00 15.97
CA ILE A 75 11.82 0.54 16.72
C ILE A 75 12.22 1.91 17.30
N ALA A 76 11.45 2.95 16.99
CA ALA A 76 11.69 4.30 17.50
C ALA A 76 11.40 4.37 19.00
N GLU A 77 12.12 5.22 19.73
CA GLU A 77 12.03 5.28 21.22
C GLU A 77 10.62 5.54 21.74
N GLU A 78 9.80 6.29 20.99
CA GLU A 78 8.44 6.65 21.38
C GLU A 78 7.34 5.77 20.76
N ASN A 79 7.68 4.77 19.92
CA ASN A 79 6.71 3.94 19.16
C ASN A 79 5.66 4.75 18.38
N LYS A 80 6.00 5.97 17.96
CA LYS A 80 5.12 6.86 17.18
C LYS A 80 5.44 6.83 15.68
N ASP A 81 6.04 5.75 15.22
CA ASP A 81 6.40 5.58 13.82
C ASP A 81 5.28 4.84 13.06
N GLU A 82 5.02 5.25 11.83
CA GLU A 82 4.00 4.65 10.96
C GLU A 82 4.19 3.12 10.74
N VAL A 83 5.40 2.60 10.93
CA VAL A 83 5.67 1.16 10.89
C VAL A 83 5.02 0.40 12.05
N GLU A 84 4.83 1.03 13.19
CA GLU A 84 4.15 0.42 14.34
C GLU A 84 2.62 0.36 14.14
N ASP A 85 2.05 1.28 13.35
CA ASP A 85 0.65 1.16 12.91
C ASP A 85 0.47 -0.08 12.01
N LEU A 86 1.43 -0.37 11.14
CA LEU A 86 1.43 -1.59 10.33
C LEU A 86 1.56 -2.83 11.20
N TYR A 87 2.41 -2.80 12.23
CA TYR A 87 2.52 -3.88 13.21
C TYR A 87 1.18 -4.15 13.88
N ALA A 88 0.49 -3.12 14.36
CA ALA A 88 -0.82 -3.27 14.99
C ALA A 88 -1.87 -3.85 14.04
N LEU A 89 -1.87 -3.43 12.77
CA LEU A 89 -2.77 -3.95 11.74
C LEU A 89 -2.51 -5.43 11.43
N LEU A 90 -1.24 -5.81 11.21
CA LEU A 90 -0.88 -7.18 10.88
C LEU A 90 -1.04 -8.13 12.06
N LYS A 91 -0.85 -7.64 13.29
CA LYS A 91 -1.13 -8.40 14.51
C LYS A 91 -2.62 -8.78 14.59
N GLU A 92 -3.52 -7.83 14.37
CA GLU A 92 -4.96 -8.08 14.33
C GLU A 92 -5.32 -9.07 13.22
N ALA A 93 -4.76 -8.90 12.02
CA ALA A 93 -4.96 -9.84 10.91
C ALA A 93 -4.51 -11.28 11.26
N LYS A 94 -3.39 -11.42 11.95
CA LYS A 94 -2.89 -12.71 12.43
C LYS A 94 -3.83 -13.33 13.47
N GLU A 95 -4.30 -12.55 14.43
CA GLU A 95 -5.17 -13.02 15.51
C GLU A 95 -6.58 -13.39 15.03
N GLU A 96 -7.15 -12.61 14.11
CA GLU A 96 -8.53 -12.79 13.64
C GLU A 96 -8.64 -13.77 12.47
N TYR A 97 -7.68 -13.74 11.54
CA TYR A 97 -7.74 -14.49 10.27
C TYR A 97 -6.68 -15.59 10.16
N ASN A 98 -5.83 -15.78 11.18
CA ASN A 98 -4.78 -16.81 11.23
C ASN A 98 -3.88 -16.81 9.98
N ILE A 99 -3.49 -15.62 9.52
CA ILE A 99 -2.60 -15.48 8.36
C ILE A 99 -1.18 -15.97 8.69
N GLU A 100 -0.49 -16.50 7.67
CA GLU A 100 0.90 -16.97 7.78
C GLU A 100 1.87 -16.07 6.99
N ALA A 101 1.34 -15.24 6.09
CA ALA A 101 2.12 -14.43 5.18
C ALA A 101 1.44 -13.09 4.86
N VAL A 102 2.25 -12.11 4.45
CA VAL A 102 1.81 -10.77 4.05
C VAL A 102 2.32 -10.50 2.64
N SER A 103 1.41 -10.34 1.68
CA SER A 103 1.77 -9.90 0.33
C SER A 103 1.76 -8.39 0.25
N SER A 104 2.92 -7.79 -0.03
CA SER A 104 3.05 -6.33 -0.20
C SER A 104 3.28 -5.94 -1.66
N GLY A 105 2.89 -4.70 -2.00
CA GLY A 105 3.01 -4.13 -3.34
C GLY A 105 4.30 -3.34 -3.59
N ALA A 106 5.34 -3.49 -2.76
CA ALA A 106 6.59 -2.75 -2.94
C ALA A 106 7.27 -3.16 -4.26
N ILE A 107 7.51 -2.19 -5.16
CA ILE A 107 8.10 -2.43 -6.48
C ILE A 107 9.60 -2.16 -6.47
N LEU A 108 10.03 -0.90 -6.28
CA LEU A 108 11.45 -0.54 -6.32
C LEU A 108 12.01 -0.12 -4.95
N SER A 109 11.13 0.22 -4.00
CA SER A 109 11.54 0.79 -2.72
C SER A 109 12.00 -0.28 -1.75
N ASP A 110 13.32 -0.36 -1.54
CA ASP A 110 13.91 -1.17 -0.46
C ASP A 110 13.44 -0.70 0.92
N TYR A 111 13.28 0.61 1.08
CA TYR A 111 12.78 1.22 2.32
C TYR A 111 11.43 0.62 2.75
N GLN A 112 10.50 0.49 1.81
CA GLN A 112 9.17 -0.07 2.05
C GLN A 112 9.22 -1.57 2.28
N ARG A 113 9.96 -2.31 1.43
CA ARG A 113 10.10 -3.77 1.58
C ARG A 113 10.68 -4.15 2.93
N LEU A 114 11.79 -3.53 3.33
CA LEU A 114 12.50 -3.87 4.56
C LEU A 114 11.66 -3.57 5.82
N ARG A 115 10.78 -2.56 5.79
CA ARG A 115 9.85 -2.28 6.88
C ARG A 115 8.75 -3.33 7.01
N VAL A 116 8.17 -3.75 5.89
CA VAL A 116 7.20 -4.86 5.89
C VAL A 116 7.88 -6.15 6.38
N GLU A 117 9.10 -6.44 5.92
CA GLU A 117 9.89 -7.59 6.38
C GLU A 117 10.16 -7.53 7.88
N ASN A 118 10.55 -6.38 8.43
CA ASN A 118 10.78 -6.20 9.86
C ASN A 118 9.51 -6.50 10.69
N VAL A 119 8.36 -5.97 10.28
CA VAL A 119 7.10 -6.22 10.98
C VAL A 119 6.70 -7.70 10.89
N CYS A 120 6.86 -8.30 9.71
CA CYS A 120 6.59 -9.72 9.49
C CYS A 120 7.49 -10.60 10.36
N GLU A 121 8.79 -10.30 10.44
CA GLU A 121 9.76 -11.05 11.27
C GLU A 121 9.33 -11.03 12.75
N ARG A 122 8.99 -9.85 13.28
CA ARG A 122 8.51 -9.69 14.67
C ARG A 122 7.23 -10.47 14.95
N LEU A 123 6.34 -10.57 13.97
CA LEU A 123 5.09 -11.30 14.06
C LEU A 123 5.20 -12.77 13.62
N GLN A 124 6.39 -13.26 13.25
CA GLN A 124 6.58 -14.61 12.69
C GLN A 124 5.66 -14.88 11.48
N LEU A 125 5.57 -13.90 10.58
CA LEU A 125 4.87 -13.98 9.29
C LEU A 125 5.89 -14.01 8.15
N ILE A 126 5.52 -14.57 7.01
CA ILE A 126 6.34 -14.56 5.80
C ILE A 126 6.03 -13.28 4.99
N SER A 127 7.03 -12.44 4.74
CA SER A 127 6.88 -11.31 3.81
C SER A 127 6.98 -11.80 2.37
N LEU A 128 5.95 -11.53 1.57
CA LEU A 128 5.88 -11.85 0.15
C LEU A 128 5.96 -10.57 -0.68
N ALA A 129 7.10 -10.34 -1.33
CA ALA A 129 7.37 -9.14 -2.13
C ALA A 129 7.60 -9.48 -3.62
N TYR A 130 6.64 -10.16 -4.26
CA TYR A 130 6.78 -10.67 -5.64
C TYR A 130 7.01 -9.59 -6.70
N LEU A 131 6.62 -8.35 -6.43
CA LEU A 131 6.79 -7.24 -7.36
C LEU A 131 8.15 -6.54 -7.20
N TRP A 132 8.91 -6.88 -6.16
CA TRP A 132 10.15 -6.20 -5.82
C TRP A 132 11.22 -6.43 -6.89
N GLN A 133 11.85 -5.34 -7.34
CA GLN A 133 12.81 -5.28 -8.44
C GLN A 133 12.32 -5.88 -9.77
N ARG A 134 11.01 -6.08 -9.94
CA ARG A 134 10.47 -6.48 -11.23
C ARG A 134 10.61 -5.34 -12.24
N ASN A 135 10.84 -5.67 -13.50
CA ASN A 135 10.86 -4.67 -14.56
C ASN A 135 9.52 -3.92 -14.62
N GLN A 136 9.57 -2.60 -14.44
CA GLN A 136 8.37 -1.76 -14.34
C GLN A 136 7.59 -1.73 -15.67
N SER A 137 8.27 -1.81 -16.81
CA SER A 137 7.61 -1.85 -18.10
C SER A 137 6.79 -3.13 -18.24
N GLU A 138 7.41 -4.28 -17.97
CA GLU A 138 6.72 -5.57 -18.01
C GLU A 138 5.59 -5.66 -16.99
N LEU A 139 5.71 -4.99 -15.84
CA LEU A 139 4.64 -4.93 -14.85
C LEU A 139 3.43 -4.16 -15.38
N LEU A 140 3.63 -2.99 -15.99
CA LEU A 140 2.56 -2.21 -16.60
C LEU A 140 1.90 -2.97 -17.75
N ASP A 141 2.70 -3.65 -18.59
CA ASP A 141 2.20 -4.44 -19.71
C ASP A 141 1.37 -5.63 -19.19
N SER A 142 1.86 -6.30 -18.14
CA SER A 142 1.11 -7.35 -17.45
C SER A 142 -0.21 -6.83 -16.87
N MET A 143 -0.29 -5.60 -16.36
CA MET A 143 -1.56 -5.05 -15.86
C MET A 143 -2.59 -4.90 -17.00
N ILE A 144 -2.15 -4.44 -18.17
CA ILE A 144 -2.98 -4.31 -19.37
C ILE A 144 -3.45 -5.69 -19.86
N GLU A 145 -2.53 -6.66 -19.96
CA GLU A 145 -2.84 -8.02 -20.38
C GLU A 145 -3.86 -8.71 -19.45
N ASN A 146 -3.81 -8.39 -18.16
CA ASN A 146 -4.76 -8.89 -17.15
C ASN A 146 -6.03 -8.03 -17.04
N GLN A 147 -6.25 -7.09 -17.98
CA GLN A 147 -7.46 -6.25 -18.08
C GLN A 147 -7.72 -5.41 -16.81
N ILE A 148 -6.66 -4.99 -16.13
CA ILE A 148 -6.76 -4.09 -14.98
C ILE A 148 -6.96 -2.66 -15.50
N ASP A 149 -8.13 -2.07 -15.24
CA ASP A 149 -8.39 -0.64 -15.49
C ASP A 149 -7.77 0.22 -14.38
N ALA A 150 -6.44 0.36 -14.45
CA ALA A 150 -5.68 1.23 -13.56
C ALA A 150 -5.57 2.65 -14.14
N ARG A 151 -5.92 3.66 -13.34
CA ARG A 151 -6.01 5.07 -13.77
C ARG A 151 -5.17 5.99 -12.88
N PHE A 152 -4.68 7.08 -13.46
CA PHE A 152 -3.92 8.09 -12.73
C PHE A 152 -4.83 8.96 -11.87
N VAL A 153 -4.70 8.84 -10.54
CA VAL A 153 -5.46 9.66 -9.57
C VAL A 153 -4.65 10.83 -8.99
N LYS A 154 -3.32 10.74 -9.06
CA LYS A 154 -2.38 11.82 -8.70
C LYS A 154 -1.13 11.74 -9.57
N ILE A 155 -0.52 12.88 -9.82
CA ILE A 155 0.78 13.01 -10.50
C ILE A 155 1.69 13.96 -9.69
N ALA A 156 2.96 13.58 -9.52
CA ALA A 156 3.96 14.36 -8.78
C ALA A 156 5.37 14.16 -9.38
N CYS A 157 5.46 14.20 -10.71
CA CYS A 157 6.72 14.03 -11.43
C CYS A 157 6.82 15.05 -12.56
N ILE A 158 8.04 15.56 -12.79
CA ILE A 158 8.31 16.43 -13.92
C ILE A 158 8.07 15.67 -15.24
N GLY A 159 7.40 16.32 -16.19
CA GLY A 159 7.06 15.74 -17.50
C GLY A 159 5.65 15.17 -17.59
N LEU A 160 5.00 14.84 -16.47
CA LEU A 160 3.57 14.51 -16.47
C LEU A 160 2.71 15.78 -16.38
N LYS A 161 1.66 15.84 -17.19
CA LYS A 161 0.72 16.99 -17.25
C LYS A 161 -0.58 16.65 -16.54
N PRO A 162 -1.29 17.64 -15.93
CA PRO A 162 -2.60 17.41 -15.32
C PRO A 162 -3.63 16.77 -16.24
N THR A 163 -3.48 16.94 -17.57
CA THR A 163 -4.31 16.28 -18.60
C THR A 163 -4.21 14.76 -18.62
N PHE A 164 -3.26 14.17 -17.88
CA PHE A 164 -3.11 12.72 -17.75
C PHE A 164 -3.92 12.13 -16.58
N LEU A 165 -4.45 12.97 -15.69
CA LEU A 165 -5.35 12.48 -14.64
C LEU A 165 -6.56 11.78 -15.27
N MET A 166 -6.99 10.71 -14.64
CA MET A 166 -8.08 9.83 -15.07
C MET A 166 -7.87 9.04 -16.37
N LYS A 167 -6.74 9.24 -17.08
CA LYS A 167 -6.33 8.33 -18.16
C LYS A 167 -5.94 6.97 -17.57
N SER A 168 -6.21 5.91 -18.32
CA SER A 168 -5.77 4.56 -17.94
C SER A 168 -4.30 4.34 -18.30
N ILE A 169 -3.66 3.34 -17.68
CA ILE A 169 -2.32 2.89 -18.08
C ILE A 169 -2.31 2.47 -19.56
N GLN A 170 -3.41 1.86 -20.05
CA GLN A 170 -3.54 1.49 -21.46
C GLN A 170 -3.53 2.70 -22.40
N ASP A 171 -4.25 3.77 -22.05
CA ASP A 171 -4.24 5.02 -22.83
C ASP A 171 -2.81 5.58 -22.89
N MET A 172 -2.12 5.59 -21.75
CA MET A 172 -0.77 6.14 -21.62
C MET A 172 0.30 5.28 -22.31
N ARG A 173 0.09 3.97 -22.46
CA ARG A 173 1.00 3.07 -23.20
C ARG A 173 0.90 3.21 -24.71
N SER A 174 -0.21 3.76 -25.19
CA SER A 174 -0.50 3.91 -26.61
C SER A 174 -0.07 5.29 -27.16
N GLU A 175 0.35 6.21 -26.28
CA GLU A 175 0.91 7.54 -26.58
C GLU A 175 2.44 7.50 -26.76
#